data_AF-A0A849BKN9-F1
#
_entry.id   AF-A0A849BKN9-F1
#
_cell.length_a   1.000
_cell.length_b   1.000
_cell.length_c   1.000
_cell.angle_alpha   90.00
_cell.angle_beta   90.00
_cell.angle_gamma   90.00
#
_symmetry.space_group_name_H-M   'P 1'
#
loop_
_entity.id
_entity.type
_entity.pdbx_description
1 polymer ?
#
loop_
_entity_poly.entity_id
_entity_poly.type
_entity_poly.pdbx_seq_one_letter_code
_entity_poly.pdbx_strand_id
1 'polypeptide(L)'
;MPRPRELVLPTGPSREAHPDGEQLLEEAMPRALALAGAVRDEGVEGVAAVTDRLERDELVALAVALAALVDVDAPASDLLAWAEPAPESPEQLRSWHAAWKRGRRDEETAAGERRYQSWRRAEQRRRGQLRVVPAEVAS
;
A
#
# COMPACT_ATOMS: atom_id res chain seq x y z
N MET A 1 19.78 -23.29 9.25
CA MET A 1 20.11 -21.95 8.74
C MET A 1 19.68 -21.88 7.28
N PRO A 2 18.76 -20.99 6.90
CA PRO A 2 18.39 -20.84 5.48
C PRO A 2 19.56 -20.26 4.70
N ARG A 3 19.91 -20.87 3.55
CA ARG A 3 20.94 -20.35 2.65
C ARG A 3 20.45 -19.03 2.03
N PRO A 4 21.32 -18.00 1.89
CA PRO A 4 20.95 -16.80 1.16
C PRO A 4 20.62 -17.19 -0.29
N ARG A 5 19.46 -16.73 -0.77
CA ARG A 5 19.11 -16.82 -2.20
C ARG A 5 19.99 -15.84 -2.94
N GLU A 6 20.91 -16.37 -3.74
CA GLU A 6 21.75 -15.58 -4.61
C GLU A 6 20.87 -15.05 -5.76
N LEU A 7 20.67 -13.73 -5.78
CA LEU A 7 19.94 -13.06 -6.84
C LEU A 7 20.87 -12.93 -8.05
N VAL A 8 20.75 -13.84 -9.01
CA VAL A 8 21.50 -13.75 -10.27
C VAL A 8 20.84 -12.68 -11.13
N LEU A 9 21.39 -11.48 -11.11
CA LEU A 9 20.99 -10.42 -12.03
C LEU A 9 21.51 -10.74 -13.44
N PRO A 10 20.70 -10.54 -14.49
CA PRO A 10 21.16 -10.75 -15.86
C PRO A 10 22.36 -9.86 -16.17
N THR A 11 23.45 -10.48 -16.61
CA THR A 11 24.70 -9.81 -16.99
C THR A 11 24.55 -9.13 -18.35
N GLY A 12 24.38 -7.80 -18.33
CA GLY A 12 24.62 -6.91 -19.46
C GLY A 12 23.46 -6.76 -20.45
N PRO A 13 23.47 -5.68 -21.26
CA PRO A 13 22.43 -5.41 -22.23
C PRO A 13 22.42 -6.48 -23.34
N SER A 14 21.22 -6.97 -23.68
CA SER A 14 21.00 -7.78 -24.87
C SER A 14 21.48 -7.02 -26.11
N ARG A 15 22.21 -7.70 -26.99
CA ARG A 15 22.77 -7.14 -28.25
C ARG A 15 21.73 -6.90 -29.35
N GLU A 16 20.45 -7.11 -29.07
CA GLU A 16 19.38 -6.79 -30.01
C GLU A 16 19.19 -5.27 -30.03
N ALA A 17 18.88 -4.71 -31.21
CA ALA A 17 18.56 -3.30 -31.32
C ALA A 17 17.30 -3.04 -30.48
N HIS A 18 17.51 -2.57 -29.26
CA HIS A 18 16.39 -2.22 -28.39
C HIS A 18 15.69 -1.02 -29.02
N PRO A 19 14.34 -1.05 -29.09
CA PRO A 19 13.57 0.15 -29.39
C PRO A 19 14.03 1.29 -28.46
N ASP A 20 14.01 2.51 -28.97
CA ASP A 20 14.43 3.68 -28.20
C ASP A 20 13.60 3.75 -26.90
N GLY A 21 14.26 3.53 -25.77
CA GLY A 21 13.60 3.46 -24.48
C GLY A 21 12.93 4.77 -24.09
N GLU A 22 13.45 5.90 -24.57
CA GLU A 22 12.85 7.21 -24.36
C GLU A 22 11.54 7.33 -25.14
N GLN A 23 11.54 6.90 -26.41
CA GLN A 23 10.33 6.86 -27.24
C GLN A 23 9.26 5.93 -26.64
N LEU A 24 9.65 4.73 -26.19
CA LEU A 24 8.72 3.81 -25.53
C LEU A 24 8.12 4.41 -24.25
N LEU A 25 8.90 5.19 -23.50
CA LEU A 25 8.42 5.85 -22.28
C LEU A 25 7.46 6.99 -22.59
N GLU A 26 7.73 7.80 -23.62
CA GLU A 26 6.82 8.84 -24.09
C GLU A 26 5.46 8.26 -24.52
N GLU A 27 5.48 7.15 -25.25
CA GLU A 27 4.27 6.44 -25.67
C GLU A 27 3.56 5.73 -24.51
N ALA A 28 4.30 5.31 -23.48
CA ALA A 28 3.74 4.68 -22.30
C ALA A 28 3.01 5.65 -21.38
N MET A 29 3.36 6.95 -21.36
CA MET A 29 2.81 7.91 -20.42
C MET A 29 1.29 8.11 -20.54
N PRO A 30 0.70 8.31 -21.74
CA PRO A 30 -0.76 8.36 -21.89
C PRO A 30 -1.44 7.04 -21.50
N ARG A 31 -0.79 5.90 -21.77
CA ARG A 31 -1.31 4.57 -21.40
C ARG A 31 -1.29 4.35 -19.89
N ALA A 32 -0.28 4.85 -19.19
CA ALA A 32 -0.20 4.78 -17.72
C ALA A 32 -1.36 5.54 -17.07
N LEU A 33 -1.70 6.72 -17.58
CA LEU A 33 -2.86 7.50 -17.12
C LEU A 33 -4.18 6.78 -17.42
N ALA A 34 -4.33 6.21 -18.63
CA ALA A 34 -5.50 5.43 -19.00
C ALA A 34 -5.67 4.19 -18.11
N LEU A 35 -4.57 3.49 -17.82
CA LEU A 35 -4.58 2.33 -16.93
C LEU A 35 -4.96 2.70 -15.50
N ALA A 36 -4.47 3.83 -14.98
CA ALA A 36 -4.86 4.32 -13.65
C ALA A 36 -6.37 4.60 -13.57
N GLY A 37 -6.96 5.18 -14.62
CA GLY A 37 -8.41 5.34 -14.75
C GLY A 37 -9.14 4.01 -14.80
N ALA A 38 -8.69 3.08 -15.65
CA ALA A 38 -9.31 1.76 -15.82
C ALA A 38 -9.31 0.95 -14.52
N VAL A 39 -8.22 0.97 -13.75
CA VAL A 39 -8.14 0.31 -12.43
C VAL A 39 -9.20 0.86 -11.47
N ARG A 40 -9.44 2.17 -11.51
CA ARG A 40 -10.38 2.84 -10.61
C ARG A 40 -11.83 2.61 -11.00
N ASP A 41 -12.15 2.72 -12.29
CA ASP A 41 -13.52 2.89 -12.77
C ASP A 41 -14.06 1.66 -13.52
N GLU A 42 -13.19 0.85 -14.14
CA GLU A 42 -13.58 -0.23 -15.06
C GLU A 42 -13.16 -1.63 -14.58
N GLY A 43 -12.25 -1.72 -13.61
CA GLY A 43 -11.78 -2.98 -13.04
C GLY A 43 -10.98 -3.84 -14.03
N VAL A 44 -11.11 -5.16 -13.92
CA VAL A 44 -10.26 -6.13 -14.66
C VAL A 44 -10.42 -6.01 -16.18
N GLU A 45 -11.63 -5.71 -16.65
CA GLU A 45 -11.94 -5.62 -18.09
C GLU A 45 -11.27 -4.41 -18.74
N GLY A 46 -11.32 -3.24 -18.08
CA GLY A 46 -10.61 -2.05 -18.54
C GLY A 46 -9.09 -2.21 -18.50
N VAL A 47 -8.57 -2.86 -17.45
CA VAL A 47 -7.14 -3.19 -17.36
C VAL A 47 -6.70 -4.08 -18.53
N ALA A 48 -7.49 -5.11 -18.84
CA ALA A 48 -7.22 -5.98 -19.99
C ALA A 48 -7.26 -5.18 -21.30
N ALA A 49 -8.25 -4.30 -21.50
CA ALA A 49 -8.34 -3.50 -22.72
C ALA A 49 -7.09 -2.63 -22.97
N VAL A 50 -6.44 -2.14 -21.91
CA VAL A 50 -5.21 -1.34 -22.01
C VAL A 50 -3.96 -2.19 -22.24
N THR A 51 -3.94 -3.43 -21.75
CA THR A 51 -2.70 -4.24 -21.67
C THR A 51 -2.63 -5.42 -22.63
N ASP A 52 -3.76 -5.92 -23.14
CA ASP A 52 -3.87 -7.18 -23.90
C ASP A 52 -3.07 -7.20 -25.22
N ARG A 53 -2.77 -6.02 -25.78
CA ARG A 53 -2.04 -5.88 -27.05
C ARG A 53 -0.59 -5.43 -26.89
N LEU A 54 -0.12 -5.28 -25.67
CA LEU A 54 1.23 -4.77 -25.41
C LEU A 54 2.25 -5.90 -25.48
N GLU A 55 3.34 -5.63 -26.19
CA GLU A 55 4.51 -6.49 -26.18
C GLU A 55 5.30 -6.34 -24.88
N ARG A 56 6.26 -7.24 -24.66
CA ARG A 56 7.05 -7.27 -23.42
C ARG A 56 7.73 -5.93 -23.12
N ASP A 57 8.35 -5.31 -24.13
CA ASP A 57 9.09 -4.06 -23.94
C ASP A 57 8.14 -2.89 -23.65
N GLU A 58 6.95 -2.89 -24.25
CA GLU A 58 5.89 -1.92 -23.97
C GLU A 58 5.31 -2.08 -22.55
N LEU A 59 5.15 -3.32 -22.08
CA LEU A 59 4.74 -3.60 -20.70
C LEU A 59 5.80 -3.15 -19.69
N VAL A 60 7.09 -3.31 -20.02
CA VAL A 60 8.19 -2.81 -19.19
C VAL A 60 8.19 -1.27 -19.18
N ALA A 61 8.05 -0.62 -20.33
CA ALA A 61 7.96 0.83 -20.42
C ALA A 61 6.75 1.38 -19.66
N LEU A 62 5.60 0.71 -19.73
CA LEU A 62 4.40 1.03 -18.95
C LEU A 62 4.64 0.90 -17.45
N ALA A 63 5.29 -0.17 -16.99
CA ALA A 63 5.64 -0.33 -15.59
C ALA A 63 6.58 0.78 -15.08
N VAL A 64 7.57 1.17 -15.91
CA VAL A 64 8.47 2.30 -15.59
C VAL A 64 7.71 3.63 -15.56
N ALA A 65 6.82 3.88 -16.52
CA ALA A 65 5.99 5.08 -16.54
C ALA A 65 5.10 5.18 -15.30
N LEU A 66 4.44 4.09 -14.90
CA LEU A 66 3.63 4.03 -13.67
C LEU A 66 4.47 4.31 -12.43
N ALA A 67 5.68 3.77 -12.33
CA ALA A 67 6.59 4.03 -11.22
C ALA A 67 7.04 5.50 -11.18
N ALA A 68 7.26 6.12 -12.34
CA ALA A 68 7.64 7.52 -12.44
C ALA A 68 6.51 8.51 -12.06
N LEU A 69 5.25 8.07 -12.09
CA LEU A 69 4.10 8.86 -11.61
C LEU A 69 3.98 8.88 -10.08
N VAL A 70 4.72 8.01 -9.38
CA VAL A 70 4.71 7.95 -7.92
C VAL A 70 5.63 9.04 -7.38
N ASP A 71 5.11 9.83 -6.44
CA ASP A 71 5.92 10.80 -5.69
C ASP A 71 6.97 10.05 -4.85
N VAL A 72 8.24 10.22 -5.20
CA VAL A 72 9.37 9.53 -4.55
C VAL A 72 9.65 10.03 -3.13
N ASP A 73 9.18 11.23 -2.79
CA ASP A 73 9.33 11.81 -1.46
C ASP A 73 8.18 11.40 -0.52
N ALA A 74 7.11 10.81 -1.06
CA ALA A 74 6.01 10.30 -0.26
C ALA A 74 6.40 9.02 0.50
N PRO A 75 6.04 8.90 1.79
CA PRO A 75 6.26 7.66 2.54
C PRO A 75 5.56 6.47 1.88
N ALA A 76 6.25 5.34 1.75
CA ALA A 76 5.67 4.12 1.18
C ALA A 76 4.38 3.66 1.89
N SER A 77 4.26 3.92 3.20
CA SER A 77 3.03 3.67 3.97
C SER A 77 1.82 4.42 3.42
N ASP A 78 2.04 5.66 2.97
CA ASP A 78 0.96 6.52 2.50
C ASP A 78 0.57 6.12 1.07
N LEU A 79 1.57 5.79 0.24
CA LEU A 79 1.37 5.28 -1.11
C LEU A 79 0.70 3.90 -1.15
N LEU A 80 0.89 3.07 -0.12
CA LEU A 80 0.33 1.72 -0.01
C LEU A 80 -0.86 1.62 0.95
N ALA A 81 -1.31 2.73 1.55
CA ALA A 81 -2.42 2.74 2.50
C ALA A 81 -3.71 2.15 1.92
N TRP A 82 -3.90 2.23 0.59
CA TRP A 82 -5.03 1.63 -0.12
C TRP A 82 -4.95 0.10 -0.25
N ALA A 83 -3.74 -0.47 -0.15
CA ALA A 83 -3.49 -1.91 -0.24
C ALA A 83 -3.48 -2.57 1.16
N GLU A 84 -3.35 -1.79 2.22
CA GLU A 84 -3.45 -2.29 3.58
C GLU A 84 -4.93 -2.56 3.95
N PRO A 85 -5.24 -3.70 4.61
CA PRO A 85 -6.57 -3.92 5.12
C PRO A 85 -6.92 -2.79 6.10
N ALA A 86 -8.15 -2.27 6.00
CA ALA A 86 -8.61 -1.20 6.86
C ALA A 86 -8.32 -1.53 8.34
N PRO A 87 -7.81 -0.57 9.12
CA PRO A 87 -7.50 -0.81 10.53
C PRO A 87 -8.77 -1.23 11.28
N GLU A 88 -8.61 -2.10 12.27
CA GLU A 88 -9.78 -2.66 12.96
C GLU A 88 -10.55 -1.59 13.72
N SER A 89 -11.87 -1.64 13.61
CA SER A 89 -12.73 -0.65 14.25
C SER A 89 -12.69 -0.80 15.78
N PRO A 90 -12.94 0.27 16.55
CA PRO A 90 -13.05 0.18 18.00
C PRO A 90 -14.09 -0.85 18.47
N GLU A 91 -15.12 -1.12 17.67
CA GLU A 91 -16.12 -2.14 17.96
C GLU A 91 -15.57 -3.56 17.79
N GLN A 92 -14.85 -3.83 16.71
CA GLN A 92 -14.15 -5.11 16.50
C GLN A 92 -13.13 -5.37 17.61
N LEU A 93 -12.33 -4.36 17.97
CA LEU A 93 -11.38 -4.49 19.07
C LEU A 93 -12.08 -4.82 20.40
N ARG A 94 -13.23 -4.20 20.68
CA ARG A 94 -14.04 -4.49 21.88
C ARG A 94 -14.67 -5.89 21.84
N SER A 95 -15.08 -6.37 20.67
CA SER A 95 -15.68 -7.71 20.53
C SER A 95 -14.67 -8.81 20.82
N TRP A 96 -13.44 -8.70 20.30
CA TRP A 96 -12.35 -9.61 20.64
C TRP A 96 -12.00 -9.57 22.13
N HIS A 97 -11.97 -8.37 22.74
CA HIS A 97 -11.77 -8.25 24.19
C HIS A 97 -12.88 -8.96 24.99
N ALA A 98 -14.15 -8.78 24.60
CA ALA A 98 -15.27 -9.45 25.24
C ALA A 98 -15.19 -10.98 25.09
N ALA A 99 -14.83 -11.47 23.91
CA ALA A 99 -14.63 -12.90 23.67
C ALA A 99 -13.49 -13.46 24.53
N TRP A 100 -12.37 -12.74 24.65
CA TRP A 100 -11.28 -13.10 25.54
C TRP A 100 -11.73 -13.12 27.01
N LYS A 101 -12.50 -12.12 27.46
CA LYS A 101 -13.05 -12.11 28.83
C LYS A 101 -14.00 -13.27 29.11
N ARG A 102 -14.72 -13.77 28.09
CA ARG A 102 -15.58 -14.97 28.17
C ARG A 102 -14.82 -16.29 28.09
N GLY A 103 -13.49 -16.26 28.02
CA GLY A 103 -12.65 -17.47 28.06
C GLY A 103 -12.33 -18.08 26.69
N ARG A 104 -12.70 -17.44 25.57
CA ARG A 104 -12.26 -17.89 24.24
C ARG A 104 -10.76 -17.63 24.06
N ARG A 105 -10.01 -18.64 23.60
CA ARG A 105 -8.53 -18.65 23.55
C ARG A 105 -7.96 -19.11 22.21
N ASP A 106 -8.74 -19.03 21.13
CA ASP A 106 -8.21 -19.26 19.79
C ASP A 106 -7.21 -18.15 19.37
N GLU A 107 -6.45 -18.44 18.31
CA GLU A 107 -5.38 -17.58 17.81
C GLU A 107 -5.89 -16.20 17.40
N GLU A 108 -7.06 -16.15 16.78
CA GLU A 108 -7.69 -14.90 16.34
C GLU A 108 -8.06 -14.02 17.54
N THR A 109 -8.74 -14.57 18.54
CA THR A 109 -9.12 -13.85 19.75
C THR A 109 -7.89 -13.40 20.53
N ALA A 110 -6.83 -14.22 20.59
CA ALA A 110 -5.57 -13.86 21.21
C ALA A 110 -4.85 -12.70 20.49
N ALA A 111 -4.85 -12.70 19.15
CA ALA A 111 -4.31 -11.62 18.34
C ALA A 111 -5.13 -10.34 18.51
N GLY A 112 -6.46 -10.45 18.46
CA GLY A 112 -7.39 -9.35 18.68
C GLY A 112 -7.24 -8.71 20.06
N GLU A 113 -7.05 -9.51 21.12
CA GLU A 113 -6.79 -8.99 22.48
C GLU A 113 -5.49 -8.18 22.53
N ARG A 114 -4.41 -8.64 21.88
CA ARG A 114 -3.14 -7.86 21.81
C ARG A 114 -3.36 -6.51 21.11
N ARG A 115 -4.10 -6.50 20.00
CA ARG A 115 -4.43 -5.27 19.27
C ARG A 115 -5.30 -4.32 20.12
N TYR A 116 -6.31 -4.85 20.81
CA TYR A 116 -7.14 -4.07 21.74
C TYR A 116 -6.30 -3.40 22.84
N GLN A 117 -5.38 -4.14 23.48
CA GLN A 117 -4.53 -3.59 24.54
C GLN A 117 -3.60 -2.49 24.02
N SER A 118 -3.02 -2.67 22.82
CA SER A 118 -2.20 -1.64 22.17
C SER A 118 -3.01 -0.38 21.85
N TRP A 119 -4.21 -0.54 21.28
CA TRP A 119 -5.14 0.56 21.01
C TRP A 119 -5.53 1.32 22.28
N ARG A 120 -5.89 0.61 23.36
CA ARG A 120 -6.23 1.22 24.66
C ARG A 120 -5.09 2.05 25.24
N ARG A 121 -3.84 1.55 25.16
CA ARG A 121 -2.66 2.29 25.61
C ARG A 121 -2.38 3.54 24.77
N ALA A 122 -2.62 3.48 23.46
CA ALA A 122 -2.48 4.66 22.59
C ALA A 122 -3.54 5.72 22.92
N GLU A 123 -4.79 5.31 23.09
CA GLU A 123 -5.91 6.19 23.45
C GLU A 123 -5.70 6.88 24.81
N GLN A 124 -5.22 6.15 25.82
CA GLN A 124 -4.89 6.73 27.12
C GLN A 124 -3.77 7.79 27.03
N ARG A 125 -2.72 7.53 26.25
CA ARG A 125 -1.64 8.50 26.01
C ARG A 125 -2.18 9.76 25.34
N ARG A 126 -3.03 9.62 24.32
CA ARG A 126 -3.65 10.74 23.61
C ARG A 126 -4.51 11.60 24.55
N ARG A 127 -5.33 10.97 25.40
CA ARG A 127 -6.15 11.68 26.40
C ARG A 127 -5.32 12.36 27.47
N GLY A 128 -4.21 11.75 27.91
CA GLY A 128 -3.29 12.35 28.88
C GLY A 128 -2.51 13.56 28.34
N GLN A 129 -2.34 13.67 27.02
CA GLN A 129 -1.68 14.80 26.36
C GLN A 129 -2.60 15.99 26.08
N LEU A 130 -3.93 15.80 26.08
CA LEU A 130 -4.89 16.90 26.07
C LEU A 130 -4.90 17.57 27.47
N ARG A 131 -3.92 18.45 27.72
CA ARG A 131 -4.03 19.46 28.78
C ARG A 131 -5.05 20.50 28.31
N VAL A 132 -6.19 20.56 29.01
CA VAL A 132 -7.12 21.67 28.90
C VAL A 132 -6.37 22.94 29.35
N VAL A 133 -6.07 23.83 28.42
CA VAL A 133 -5.59 25.18 28.75
C VAL A 133 -6.83 26.02 29.05
N PRO A 134 -7.00 26.58 30.26
CA PRO A 134 -8.13 27.43 30.58
C PRO A 134 -8.14 28.66 29.66
N ALA A 135 -9.32 29.04 29.17
CA ALA A 135 -9.54 30.16 28.26
C ALA A 135 -9.45 31.55 28.95
N GLU A 136 -8.60 31.71 29.96
CA GLU A 136 -8.44 32.95 30.73
C GLU A 136 -7.01 33.47 30.69
N VAL A 137 -6.47 33.76 29.50
CA VAL A 137 -5.40 34.78 29.32
C VAL A 137 -5.53 35.36 27.91
N ALA A 138 -6.56 36.18 27.69
CA ALA A 138 -6.62 37.09 26.54
C ALA A 138 -7.38 38.35 26.99
N SER A 139 -6.72 39.14 27.83
CA SER A 139 -7.05 40.56 28.00
C SER A 139 -6.54 41.35 26.81
#